data_AF-A0A2H0R472-F1
#
_entry.id   AF-A0A2H0R472-F1
#
_cell.length_a   1.000
_cell.length_b   1.000
_cell.length_c   1.000
_cell.angle_alpha   90.00
_cell.angle_beta   90.00
_cell.angle_gamma   90.00
#
_symmetry.space_group_name_H-M   'P 1'
#
loop_
_entity.id
_entity.type
_entity.pdbx_description
1 polymer ?
#
loop_
_entity_poly.entity_id
_entity_poly.type
_entity_poly.pdbx_seq_one_letter_code
_entity_poly.pdbx_strand_id
1 'polypeptide(L)'
;MSSVRVLTKKEFYEEIDRDPDLRRLGEYRVVADPGMEIFPIDLDLSGRELYLGEGDFTGTFVAFGNTKADKVDFGSCRFSQVYLDYLEVRLLSLHFSQASSLMFDRAEIDSCDFGEFEVQELYFDELSSEVINIEDLSAGRIFVGDLKPTEVKFENRGPEEFKILFDEGGSQTIGELKREELGDFNYREPEDEEKEGARSLSVQEFMALLEEGTSLRSLGMYRIVPEDGGEVLEISTAELGEIDFGRGDFRNVEVRFVNPEMSSISFDLADFGSIVFEGGRIGTVDLAKAKAEKLVFRGTEIGTVFCDGVDASHCEFDEVEIEYMFLNNILCESLEFTNSEINEIYASRGEHEDISFDNCEVRLFNGHEAKFKTIHFGKSEFGRVVMRATTVEDLVDASELKAERFMIGYYDNNIENMEVKESTLGTEEGIQALTFRKLEPSELDREHVEARRQEQIPKEFKLK
;
A
#
# COMPACT_ATOMS: atom_id res chain seq x y z
N MET A 1 5.02 28.00 -37.47
CA MET A 1 4.23 26.94 -36.81
C MET A 1 5.16 25.74 -36.73
N SER A 2 5.88 25.59 -35.63
CA SER A 2 6.50 24.31 -35.30
C SER A 2 5.38 23.30 -35.18
N SER A 3 5.47 22.18 -35.88
CA SER A 3 4.55 21.07 -35.69
C SER A 3 4.89 20.43 -34.34
N VAL A 4 3.97 20.45 -33.38
CA VAL A 4 4.10 19.73 -32.11
C VAL A 4 4.37 18.26 -32.41
N ARG A 5 5.47 17.72 -31.90
CA ARG A 5 5.82 16.31 -32.12
C ARG A 5 4.91 15.44 -31.26
N VAL A 6 4.24 14.45 -31.86
CA VAL A 6 3.42 13.50 -31.10
C VAL A 6 4.25 12.24 -30.88
N LEU A 7 4.35 11.80 -29.64
CA LEU A 7 5.08 10.60 -29.22
C LEU A 7 4.08 9.59 -28.66
N THR A 8 4.10 8.38 -29.19
CA THR A 8 3.51 7.21 -28.51
C THR A 8 4.33 6.87 -27.26
N LYS A 9 3.78 6.03 -26.36
CA LYS A 9 4.51 5.51 -25.21
C LYS A 9 5.88 4.96 -25.62
N LYS A 10 5.90 4.07 -26.60
CA LYS A 10 7.13 3.47 -27.11
C LYS A 10 8.15 4.53 -27.59
N GLU A 11 7.71 5.51 -28.38
CA GLU A 11 8.60 6.56 -28.88
C GLU A 11 9.12 7.47 -27.76
N PHE A 12 8.31 7.74 -26.74
CA PHE A 12 8.75 8.50 -25.56
C PHE A 12 9.90 7.80 -24.83
N TYR A 13 9.75 6.51 -24.52
CA TYR A 13 10.81 5.71 -23.91
C TYR A 13 12.05 5.60 -24.80
N GLU A 14 11.89 5.42 -26.12
CA GLU A 14 13.02 5.41 -27.06
C GLU A 14 13.79 6.74 -27.09
N GLU A 15 13.12 7.88 -26.88
CA GLU A 15 13.78 9.18 -26.76
C GLU A 15 14.53 9.32 -25.44
N ILE A 16 13.98 8.85 -24.32
CA ILE A 16 14.65 8.84 -23.00
C ILE A 16 15.89 7.92 -23.01
N ASP A 17 15.76 6.71 -23.55
CA ASP A 17 16.87 5.76 -23.66
C ASP A 17 18.03 6.33 -24.46
N ARG A 18 17.71 7.06 -25.55
CA ARG A 18 18.70 7.72 -26.38
C ARG A 18 19.39 8.86 -25.63
N ASP A 19 18.59 9.72 -24.99
CA ASP A 19 19.06 10.88 -24.25
C ASP A 19 17.92 11.39 -23.35
N PRO A 20 18.03 11.25 -22.01
CA PRO A 20 17.02 11.67 -21.03
C PRO A 20 16.77 13.17 -20.99
N ASP A 21 17.57 13.98 -21.69
CA ASP A 21 17.27 15.40 -21.87
C ASP A 21 16.29 15.59 -23.03
N LEU A 22 14.99 15.57 -22.73
CA LEU A 22 13.92 15.75 -23.71
C LEU A 22 13.70 17.22 -24.09
N ARG A 23 14.38 18.19 -23.45
CA ARG A 23 14.31 19.61 -23.87
C ARG A 23 14.75 19.81 -25.32
N ARG A 24 15.63 18.92 -25.82
CA ARG A 24 16.06 18.89 -27.22
C ARG A 24 14.93 18.66 -28.23
N LEU A 25 13.79 18.14 -27.77
CA LEU A 25 12.62 17.88 -28.61
C LEU A 25 11.79 19.14 -28.88
N GLY A 26 11.96 20.20 -28.08
CA GLY A 26 11.02 21.33 -28.04
C GLY A 26 9.64 20.87 -27.57
N GLU A 27 8.58 21.49 -28.07
CA GLU A 27 7.20 21.08 -27.77
C GLU A 27 6.87 19.68 -28.31
N TYR A 28 6.45 18.79 -27.42
CA TYR A 28 5.91 17.48 -27.79
C TYR A 28 4.66 17.13 -27.00
N ARG A 29 3.89 16.18 -27.51
CA ARG A 29 2.71 15.61 -26.84
C ARG A 29 2.88 14.12 -26.72
N VAL A 30 2.61 13.59 -25.55
CA VAL A 30 2.54 12.15 -25.33
C VAL A 30 1.10 11.70 -25.49
N VAL A 31 0.89 10.62 -26.24
CA VAL A 31 -0.42 9.97 -26.37
C VAL A 31 -0.33 8.57 -25.77
N ALA A 32 -1.26 8.27 -24.86
CA ALA A 32 -1.43 6.92 -24.33
C ALA A 32 -1.91 5.97 -25.43
N ASP A 33 -1.58 4.69 -25.29
CA ASP A 33 -2.11 3.67 -26.19
C ASP A 33 -3.64 3.52 -25.96
N PRO A 34 -4.42 3.16 -26.98
CA PRO A 34 -5.86 3.00 -26.84
C PRO A 34 -6.22 2.02 -25.71
N GLY A 35 -7.04 2.47 -24.75
CA GLY A 35 -7.47 1.67 -23.59
C GLY A 35 -6.55 1.74 -22.38
N MET A 36 -5.45 2.51 -22.43
CA MET A 36 -4.68 2.86 -21.23
C MET A 36 -5.09 4.25 -20.73
N GLU A 37 -5.68 4.31 -19.55
CA GLU A 37 -5.96 5.58 -18.86
C GLU A 37 -4.69 6.16 -18.22
N ILE A 38 -3.80 5.27 -17.79
CA ILE A 38 -2.53 5.55 -17.11
C ILE A 38 -1.35 5.41 -18.07
N PHE A 39 -0.46 6.39 -18.04
CA PHE A 39 0.84 6.42 -18.67
C PHE A 39 1.91 6.23 -17.58
N PRO A 40 2.32 4.97 -17.30
CA PRO A 40 3.35 4.71 -16.33
C PRO A 40 4.72 5.09 -16.91
N ILE A 41 5.53 5.72 -16.08
CA ILE A 41 6.93 6.08 -16.25
C ILE A 41 7.69 5.28 -15.19
N ASP A 42 8.23 4.14 -15.60
CA ASP A 42 9.01 3.26 -14.73
C ASP A 42 10.44 3.21 -15.27
N LEU A 43 11.32 4.03 -14.68
CA LEU A 43 12.66 4.27 -15.19
C LEU A 43 13.70 4.08 -14.09
N ASP A 44 14.69 3.21 -14.32
CA ASP A 44 15.93 3.20 -13.53
C ASP A 44 17.00 4.02 -14.24
N LEU A 45 17.12 5.27 -13.81
CA LEU A 45 18.11 6.25 -14.23
C LEU A 45 19.08 6.57 -13.09
N SER A 46 19.37 5.61 -12.21
CA SER A 46 20.32 5.77 -11.11
C SER A 46 21.66 6.36 -11.60
N GLY A 47 22.09 7.49 -11.04
CA GLY A 47 23.29 8.22 -11.48
C GLY A 47 23.10 9.09 -12.74
N ARG A 48 21.86 9.31 -13.19
CA ARG A 48 21.50 10.14 -14.35
C ARG A 48 20.35 11.08 -14.02
N GLU A 49 20.19 12.10 -14.84
CA GLU A 49 19.15 13.12 -14.71
C GLU A 49 18.14 13.00 -15.85
N LEU A 50 16.86 13.21 -15.57
CA LEU A 50 15.75 13.25 -16.53
C LEU A 50 15.24 14.68 -16.65
N TYR A 51 15.16 15.21 -17.88
CA TYR A 51 14.59 16.53 -18.17
C TYR A 51 13.44 16.38 -19.16
N LEU A 52 12.20 16.68 -18.76
CA LEU A 52 11.03 16.53 -19.63
C LEU A 52 10.85 17.74 -20.57
N GLY A 53 11.18 18.96 -20.14
CA GLY A 53 11.09 20.14 -21.01
C GLY A 53 9.65 20.58 -21.28
N GLU A 54 9.24 20.66 -22.55
CA GLU A 54 7.95 21.23 -22.98
C GLU A 54 6.93 20.14 -23.40
N GLY A 55 6.79 19.11 -22.55
CA GLY A 55 5.90 17.98 -22.79
C GLY A 55 4.43 18.26 -22.44
N ASP A 56 3.51 17.84 -23.32
CA ASP A 56 2.07 17.86 -23.10
C ASP A 56 1.57 16.44 -22.80
N PHE A 57 1.21 16.19 -21.55
CA PHE A 57 0.70 14.93 -21.02
C PHE A 57 -0.79 15.02 -20.64
N THR A 58 -1.48 16.11 -20.99
CA THR A 58 -2.88 16.36 -20.59
C THR A 58 -3.91 15.34 -21.09
N GLY A 59 -3.52 14.49 -22.06
CA GLY A 59 -4.37 13.42 -22.60
C GLY A 59 -4.38 12.11 -21.80
N THR A 60 -3.63 12.00 -20.70
CA THR A 60 -3.49 10.77 -19.92
C THR A 60 -3.08 11.06 -18.48
N PHE A 61 -3.39 10.16 -17.55
CA PHE A 61 -2.86 10.18 -16.18
C PHE A 61 -1.41 9.72 -16.19
N VAL A 62 -0.47 10.49 -15.61
CA VAL A 62 0.95 10.10 -15.58
C VAL A 62 1.31 9.55 -14.19
N ALA A 63 1.91 8.37 -14.15
CA ALA A 63 2.41 7.77 -12.91
C ALA A 63 3.91 7.55 -13.03
N PHE A 64 4.72 8.16 -12.18
CA PHE A 64 6.12 7.79 -12.00
C PHE A 64 6.16 6.64 -11.01
N GLY A 65 6.08 5.41 -11.51
CA GLY A 65 6.10 4.18 -10.72
C GLY A 65 7.54 3.67 -10.57
N ASN A 66 8.02 3.43 -9.35
CA ASN A 66 9.35 2.84 -9.10
C ASN A 66 10.51 3.54 -9.86
N THR A 67 10.38 4.84 -10.14
CA THR A 67 11.39 5.57 -10.91
C THR A 67 12.54 6.01 -10.00
N LYS A 68 13.78 5.76 -10.44
CA LYS A 68 15.01 6.16 -9.74
C LYS A 68 15.84 7.10 -10.59
N ALA A 69 16.23 8.26 -10.07
CA ALA A 69 17.12 9.17 -10.80
C ALA A 69 17.88 10.11 -9.86
N ASP A 70 19.00 10.67 -10.30
CA ASP A 70 19.67 11.74 -9.54
C ASP A 70 18.82 13.02 -9.57
N LYS A 71 18.19 13.30 -10.71
CA LYS A 71 17.28 14.44 -10.86
C LYS A 71 16.11 14.10 -11.78
N VAL A 72 14.92 14.57 -11.44
CA VAL A 72 13.80 14.67 -12.37
C VAL A 72 13.37 16.14 -12.45
N ASP A 73 13.34 16.67 -13.67
CA ASP A 73 12.99 18.06 -13.97
C ASP A 73 11.80 18.06 -14.93
N PHE A 74 10.66 18.55 -14.45
CA PHE A 74 9.45 18.61 -15.26
C PHE A 74 9.50 19.73 -16.30
N GLY A 75 10.32 20.78 -16.10
CA GLY A 75 10.31 21.96 -16.95
C GLY A 75 8.88 22.53 -17.14
N SER A 76 8.58 23.02 -18.32
CA SER A 76 7.26 23.61 -18.64
C SER A 76 6.21 22.57 -19.10
N CYS A 77 6.23 21.38 -18.51
CA CYS A 77 5.28 20.32 -18.87
C CYS A 77 3.86 20.63 -18.39
N ARG A 78 2.87 20.12 -19.12
CA ARG A 78 1.45 20.16 -18.73
C ARG A 78 0.93 18.76 -18.50
N PHE A 79 0.31 18.55 -17.35
CA PHE A 79 -0.27 17.28 -16.94
C PHE A 79 -1.76 17.43 -16.66
N SER A 80 -2.53 16.37 -16.84
CA SER A 80 -3.87 16.30 -16.26
C SER A 80 -3.74 15.90 -14.79
N GLN A 81 -3.06 14.79 -14.52
CA GLN A 81 -2.81 14.24 -13.19
C GLN A 81 -1.42 13.61 -13.16
N VAL A 82 -0.73 13.76 -12.04
CA VAL A 82 0.60 13.19 -11.80
C VAL A 82 0.62 12.44 -10.48
N TYR A 83 1.02 11.17 -10.53
CA TYR A 83 1.29 10.33 -9.37
C TYR A 83 2.79 10.07 -9.28
N LEU A 84 3.37 10.30 -8.12
CA LEU A 84 4.76 10.00 -7.81
C LEU A 84 4.76 8.82 -6.83
N ASP A 85 4.68 7.61 -7.39
CA ASP A 85 4.47 6.35 -6.65
C ASP A 85 5.79 5.57 -6.56
N TYR A 86 6.38 5.51 -5.36
CA TYR A 86 7.74 4.99 -5.15
C TYR A 86 8.80 5.71 -6.01
N LEU A 87 8.67 7.02 -6.16
CA LEU A 87 9.70 7.84 -6.81
C LEU A 87 10.90 8.01 -5.85
N GLU A 88 12.09 7.57 -6.27
CA GLU A 88 13.34 7.78 -5.53
C GLU A 88 14.25 8.74 -6.31
N VAL A 89 14.32 10.01 -5.90
CA VAL A 89 15.15 11.01 -6.58
C VAL A 89 15.92 11.91 -5.63
N ARG A 90 17.10 12.38 -6.02
CA ARG A 90 17.80 13.36 -5.17
C ARG A 90 17.24 14.76 -5.34
N LEU A 91 16.86 15.12 -6.57
CA LEU A 91 16.28 16.43 -6.85
C LEU A 91 15.05 16.29 -7.73
N LEU A 92 13.90 16.73 -7.24
CA LEU A 92 12.70 16.93 -8.03
C LEU A 92 12.49 18.43 -8.27
N SER A 93 12.31 18.82 -9.53
CA SER A 93 11.99 20.20 -9.91
C SER A 93 10.70 20.24 -10.74
N LEU A 94 9.74 21.05 -10.29
CA LEU A 94 8.41 21.23 -10.89
C LEU A 94 8.25 22.60 -11.57
N HIS A 95 9.33 23.37 -11.69
CA HIS A 95 9.34 24.76 -12.15
C HIS A 95 8.60 24.97 -13.47
N PHE A 96 7.63 25.88 -13.49
CA PHE A 96 6.81 26.24 -14.66
C PHE A 96 5.91 25.14 -15.20
N SER A 97 5.80 23.98 -14.54
CA SER A 97 4.87 22.93 -14.94
C SER A 97 3.46 23.20 -14.40
N GLN A 98 2.48 22.50 -14.94
CA GLN A 98 1.09 22.62 -14.52
C GLN A 98 0.44 21.25 -14.44
N ALA A 99 -0.38 21.00 -13.43
CA ALA A 99 -1.18 19.79 -13.28
C ALA A 99 -2.58 20.11 -12.75
N SER A 100 -3.60 19.29 -13.01
CA SER A 100 -4.84 19.40 -12.21
C SER A 100 -4.63 18.80 -10.83
N SER A 101 -3.97 17.64 -10.76
CA SER A 101 -3.61 17.00 -9.49
C SER A 101 -2.16 16.51 -9.50
N LEU A 102 -1.47 16.67 -8.37
CA LEU A 102 -0.15 16.07 -8.10
C LEU A 102 -0.22 15.34 -6.76
N MET A 103 0.21 14.08 -6.74
CA MET A 103 0.27 13.28 -5.52
C MET A 103 1.63 12.63 -5.32
N PHE A 104 2.16 12.76 -4.11
CA PHE A 104 3.33 12.04 -3.61
C PHE A 104 2.87 10.83 -2.81
N ASP A 105 3.21 9.63 -3.29
CA ASP A 105 2.89 8.35 -2.64
C ASP A 105 4.18 7.53 -2.50
N ARG A 106 4.59 7.30 -1.25
CA ARG A 106 5.84 6.60 -0.89
C ARG A 106 7.06 7.12 -1.64
N ALA A 107 7.13 8.44 -1.85
CA ALA A 107 8.22 9.08 -2.58
C ALA A 107 9.38 9.40 -1.63
N GLU A 108 10.61 9.11 -2.05
CA GLU A 108 11.85 9.46 -1.37
C GLU A 108 12.61 10.51 -2.18
N ILE A 109 12.63 11.75 -1.69
CA ILE A 109 13.13 12.90 -2.44
C ILE A 109 14.09 13.73 -1.59
N ASP A 110 15.42 13.72 -1.83
CA ASP A 110 16.33 14.54 -0.99
C ASP A 110 15.89 16.02 -1.00
N SER A 111 15.66 16.60 -2.19
CA SER A 111 15.17 17.97 -2.34
C SER A 111 14.07 18.09 -3.39
N CYS A 112 12.94 18.71 -3.02
CA CYS A 112 11.83 19.03 -3.91
C CYS A 112 11.71 20.54 -4.08
N ASP A 113 11.62 21.01 -5.33
CA ASP A 113 11.49 22.42 -5.67
C ASP A 113 10.27 22.65 -6.56
N PHE A 114 9.27 23.33 -6.01
CA PHE A 114 8.03 23.62 -6.72
C PHE A 114 8.21 24.74 -7.76
N GLY A 115 8.90 25.83 -7.41
CA GLY A 115 8.90 27.06 -8.23
C GLY A 115 7.50 27.48 -8.69
N GLU A 116 7.42 28.10 -9.87
CA GLU A 116 6.15 28.53 -10.50
C GLU A 116 5.29 27.36 -11.00
N PHE A 117 5.03 26.36 -10.16
CA PHE A 117 4.16 25.22 -10.43
C PHE A 117 2.69 25.61 -10.18
N GLU A 118 1.82 25.29 -11.13
CA GLU A 118 0.37 25.49 -10.97
C GLU A 118 -0.34 24.14 -10.78
N VAL A 119 -1.10 23.99 -9.70
CA VAL A 119 -1.84 22.76 -9.39
C VAL A 119 -3.21 23.05 -8.79
N GLN A 120 -4.24 22.27 -9.10
CA GLN A 120 -5.53 22.44 -8.40
C GLN A 120 -5.54 21.70 -7.08
N GLU A 121 -5.05 20.45 -7.05
CA GLU A 121 -5.00 19.62 -5.85
C GLU A 121 -3.60 18.99 -5.69
N LEU A 122 -2.98 19.24 -4.53
CA LEU A 122 -1.65 18.74 -4.19
C LEU A 122 -1.74 17.83 -2.97
N TYR A 123 -1.28 16.58 -3.09
CA TYR A 123 -1.34 15.58 -2.04
C TYR A 123 0.07 15.15 -1.63
N PHE A 124 0.38 15.30 -0.35
CA PHE A 124 1.57 14.72 0.26
C PHE A 124 1.12 13.51 1.08
N ASP A 125 1.10 12.30 0.52
CA ASP A 125 0.61 11.12 1.26
C ASP A 125 1.73 10.49 2.10
N GLU A 126 2.77 9.95 1.45
CA GLU A 126 4.00 9.48 2.10
C GLU A 126 5.20 10.08 1.35
N LEU A 127 5.64 11.27 1.79
CA LEU A 127 6.82 11.92 1.22
C LEU A 127 7.93 12.03 2.27
N SER A 128 9.01 11.29 2.03
CA SER A 128 10.27 11.47 2.75
C SER A 128 11.13 12.47 2.00
N SER A 129 11.49 13.59 2.64
CA SER A 129 12.35 14.59 2.01
C SER A 129 13.32 15.27 2.97
N GLU A 130 14.49 15.69 2.53
CA GLU A 130 15.31 16.57 3.36
C GLU A 130 14.82 18.01 3.25
N VAL A 131 14.54 18.50 2.04
CA VAL A 131 14.21 19.91 1.79
C VAL A 131 13.07 20.05 0.80
N ILE A 132 12.02 20.76 1.19
CA ILE A 132 10.94 21.17 0.28
C ILE A 132 10.96 22.70 0.13
N ASN A 133 11.23 23.16 -1.09
CA ASN A 133 11.20 24.57 -1.46
C ASN A 133 9.89 24.87 -2.18
N ILE A 134 9.07 25.71 -1.56
CA ILE A 134 7.80 26.19 -2.08
C ILE A 134 7.98 27.68 -2.40
N GLU A 135 8.52 27.95 -3.58
CA GLU A 135 8.64 29.30 -4.14
C GLU A 135 7.56 29.47 -5.20
N ASP A 136 6.72 30.51 -5.18
CA ASP A 136 5.74 30.83 -6.24
C ASP A 136 4.74 29.70 -6.66
N LEU A 137 4.58 28.65 -5.86
CA LEU A 137 3.55 27.61 -6.04
C LEU A 137 2.15 28.24 -6.08
N SER A 138 1.33 27.86 -7.07
CA SER A 138 -0.09 28.17 -7.15
C SER A 138 -0.92 26.89 -7.04
N ALA A 139 -1.30 26.51 -5.81
CA ALA A 139 -2.20 25.39 -5.52
C ALA A 139 -3.67 25.83 -5.32
N GLY A 140 -4.66 24.99 -5.66
CA GLY A 140 -6.05 25.21 -5.21
C GLY A 140 -6.27 24.69 -3.79
N ARG A 141 -5.85 23.45 -3.54
CA ARG A 141 -5.91 22.73 -2.27
C ARG A 141 -4.62 21.98 -2.06
N ILE A 142 -4.13 21.96 -0.82
CA ILE A 142 -2.98 21.16 -0.41
C ILE A 142 -3.43 20.24 0.73
N PHE A 143 -3.25 18.94 0.52
CA PHE A 143 -3.51 17.88 1.48
C PHE A 143 -2.17 17.38 1.99
N VAL A 144 -1.99 17.42 3.31
CA VAL A 144 -0.74 17.02 3.96
C VAL A 144 -1.01 15.81 4.85
N GLY A 145 -0.58 14.65 4.37
CA GLY A 145 -0.52 13.35 5.03
C GLY A 145 0.78 13.14 5.82
N ASP A 146 1.42 11.97 5.66
CA ASP A 146 2.72 11.62 6.24
C ASP A 146 3.87 12.31 5.48
N LEU A 147 4.07 13.57 5.82
CA LEU A 147 5.14 14.41 5.30
C LEU A 147 6.29 14.48 6.31
N LYS A 148 7.47 13.95 5.96
CA LYS A 148 8.67 13.94 6.83
C LYS A 148 9.84 14.79 6.29
N PRO A 149 9.71 16.13 6.19
CA PRO A 149 10.76 17.00 5.70
C PRO A 149 11.74 17.38 6.82
N THR A 150 13.03 17.52 6.52
CA THR A 150 13.96 18.15 7.47
C THR A 150 13.81 19.68 7.50
N GLU A 151 13.45 20.29 6.36
CA GLU A 151 13.23 21.72 6.20
C GLU A 151 12.15 22.01 5.12
N VAL A 152 11.25 22.96 5.40
CA VAL A 152 10.29 23.48 4.40
C VAL A 152 10.47 24.99 4.30
N LYS A 153 10.66 25.52 3.09
CA LYS A 153 10.84 26.95 2.82
C LYS A 153 9.69 27.49 2.00
N PHE A 154 9.14 28.63 2.44
CA PHE A 154 8.12 29.37 1.70
C PHE A 154 8.69 30.72 1.27
N GLU A 155 8.82 30.96 -0.02
CA GLU A 155 9.27 32.25 -0.57
C GLU A 155 8.27 32.74 -1.63
N ASN A 156 8.05 34.05 -1.72
CA ASN A 156 7.16 34.73 -2.68
C ASN A 156 5.76 34.11 -2.84
N ARG A 157 4.77 34.70 -2.14
CA ARG A 157 3.38 34.23 -2.20
C ARG A 157 2.64 34.84 -3.39
N GLY A 158 2.08 33.98 -4.25
CA GLY A 158 0.99 34.34 -5.15
C GLY A 158 -0.24 34.88 -4.39
N PRO A 159 -1.12 35.64 -5.04
CA PRO A 159 -2.21 36.39 -4.40
C PRO A 159 -3.40 35.54 -3.92
N GLU A 160 -3.41 34.22 -4.12
CA GLU A 160 -4.51 33.35 -3.72
C GLU A 160 -4.17 32.57 -2.44
N GLU A 161 -5.05 32.65 -1.44
CA GLU A 161 -4.90 31.98 -0.16
C GLU A 161 -4.94 30.46 -0.35
N PHE A 162 -3.81 29.76 -0.25
CA PHE A 162 -3.80 28.29 -0.20
C PHE A 162 -4.51 27.81 1.06
N LYS A 163 -5.49 26.91 0.90
CA LYS A 163 -6.09 26.19 2.01
C LYS A 163 -5.28 24.91 2.22
N ILE A 164 -4.43 24.91 3.25
CA ILE A 164 -3.75 23.70 3.70
C ILE A 164 -4.73 22.94 4.60
N LEU A 165 -4.98 21.70 4.23
CA LEU A 165 -5.78 20.74 4.98
C LEU A 165 -4.79 19.75 5.59
N PHE A 166 -4.63 19.83 6.91
CA PHE A 166 -3.86 18.86 7.67
C PHE A 166 -4.75 17.67 8.03
N ASP A 167 -4.15 16.51 8.25
CA ASP A 167 -4.84 15.29 8.67
C ASP A 167 -5.71 15.47 9.94
N GLU A 168 -5.41 16.46 10.79
CA GLU A 168 -6.16 16.82 12.01
C GLU A 168 -7.46 17.62 11.77
N GLY A 169 -7.94 17.76 10.53
CA GLY A 169 -9.23 18.43 10.23
C GLY A 169 -9.22 19.96 10.38
N GLY A 170 -8.09 20.56 10.74
CA GLY A 170 -7.88 22.01 10.71
C GLY A 170 -7.61 22.52 9.30
N SER A 171 -8.32 23.59 8.89
CA SER A 171 -7.88 24.40 7.77
C SER A 171 -7.19 25.65 8.28
N GLN A 172 -5.93 25.86 7.92
CA GLN A 172 -5.19 27.04 8.34
C GLN A 172 -4.64 27.79 7.11
N THR A 173 -4.86 29.09 7.08
CA THR A 173 -4.18 30.01 6.17
C THR A 173 -2.84 30.37 6.83
N ILE A 174 -1.73 29.73 6.47
CA ILE A 174 -0.47 29.87 7.23
C ILE A 174 0.56 30.78 6.54
N GLY A 175 1.30 31.53 7.37
CA GLY A 175 2.58 32.21 7.13
C GLY A 175 3.78 31.26 6.89
N GLU A 176 5.01 31.73 7.08
CA GLU A 176 6.22 30.87 7.10
C GLU A 176 6.11 29.85 8.24
N LEU A 177 6.39 28.56 7.98
CA LEU A 177 6.49 27.51 8.99
C LEU A 177 7.96 27.24 9.34
N LYS A 178 8.29 27.17 10.63
CA LYS A 178 9.60 26.70 11.12
C LYS A 178 9.52 25.26 11.62
N ARG A 179 10.65 24.54 11.59
CA ARG A 179 10.79 23.15 12.11
C ARG A 179 10.27 22.97 13.55
N GLU A 180 10.31 24.01 14.37
CA GLU A 180 9.81 24.02 15.75
C GLU A 180 8.27 24.10 15.83
N GLU A 181 7.63 24.62 14.78
CA GLU A 181 6.17 24.67 14.57
C GLU A 181 5.67 23.45 13.78
N LEU A 182 6.59 22.74 13.11
CA LEU A 182 6.41 21.44 12.46
C LEU A 182 6.85 20.27 13.36
N GLY A 183 6.79 20.45 14.68
CA GLY A 183 7.40 19.53 15.66
C GLY A 183 7.09 18.07 15.35
N ASP A 184 8.07 17.17 15.55
CA ASP A 184 8.03 15.73 15.18
C ASP A 184 6.60 15.23 14.93
N PHE A 185 6.13 15.36 13.68
CA PHE A 185 4.85 14.79 13.25
C PHE A 185 5.07 13.28 13.12
N ASN A 186 5.29 12.63 14.26
CA ASN A 186 4.85 11.27 14.41
C ASN A 186 3.34 11.36 14.27
N TYR A 187 2.77 10.57 13.36
CA TYR A 187 1.36 10.24 13.36
C TYR A 187 0.90 10.10 14.81
N ARG A 188 0.20 11.12 15.30
CA ARG A 188 -0.55 11.03 16.54
C ARG A 188 -1.97 10.85 16.08
N GLU A 189 -2.50 9.69 16.43
CA GLU A 189 -3.88 9.33 16.16
C GLU A 189 -4.79 10.50 16.52
N PRO A 190 -5.68 10.96 15.60
CA PRO A 190 -6.66 11.96 15.96
C PRO A 190 -7.52 11.39 17.08
N GLU A 191 -7.48 12.03 18.25
CA GLU A 191 -8.38 11.70 19.35
C GLU A 191 -9.83 11.92 18.87
N ASP A 192 -10.81 11.22 19.43
CA ASP A 192 -12.21 11.20 18.94
C ASP A 192 -12.84 12.60 18.72
N GLU A 193 -12.29 13.65 19.35
CA GLU A 193 -12.69 15.05 19.21
C GLU A 193 -12.20 15.71 17.90
N GLU A 194 -11.15 15.23 17.23
CA GLU A 194 -10.57 15.81 16.00
C GLU A 194 -11.25 15.32 14.70
N LYS A 195 -12.07 14.26 14.78
CA LYS A 195 -12.91 13.79 13.67
C LYS A 195 -14.14 14.69 13.39
N GLU A 196 -14.25 15.86 14.04
CA GLU A 196 -15.32 16.85 13.84
C GLU A 196 -15.34 17.52 12.45
N GLY A 197 -14.34 17.29 11.59
CA GLY A 197 -14.27 17.78 10.21
C GLY A 197 -14.62 16.77 9.11
N ALA A 198 -14.84 15.50 9.45
CA ALA A 198 -15.15 14.46 8.47
C ALA A 198 -16.51 14.72 7.79
N ARG A 199 -16.57 14.54 6.47
CA ARG A 199 -17.85 14.61 5.75
C ARG A 199 -18.74 13.47 6.24
N SER A 200 -19.80 13.81 6.97
CA SER A 200 -20.84 12.84 7.33
C SER A 200 -21.64 12.47 6.09
N LEU A 201 -21.73 11.17 5.81
CA LEU A 201 -22.57 10.60 4.78
C LEU A 201 -23.63 9.74 5.44
N SER A 202 -24.88 9.86 5.00
CA SER A 202 -25.84 8.81 5.28
C SER A 202 -25.47 7.54 4.51
N VAL A 203 -25.95 6.38 4.95
CA VAL A 203 -25.75 5.13 4.20
C VAL A 203 -26.27 5.24 2.77
N GLN A 204 -27.40 5.91 2.55
CA GLN A 204 -27.95 6.08 1.21
C GLN A 204 -27.08 6.98 0.32
N GLU A 205 -26.49 8.05 0.88
CA GLU A 205 -25.54 8.90 0.16
C GLU A 205 -24.27 8.14 -0.21
N PHE A 206 -23.76 7.33 0.72
CA PHE A 206 -22.59 6.50 0.49
C PHE A 206 -22.84 5.47 -0.62
N MET A 207 -23.96 4.76 -0.56
CA MET A 207 -24.32 3.77 -1.59
C MET A 207 -24.49 4.42 -2.97
N ALA A 208 -25.08 5.61 -3.04
CA ALA A 208 -25.19 6.35 -4.30
C ALA A 208 -23.82 6.69 -4.89
N LEU A 209 -22.86 7.10 -4.05
CA LEU A 209 -21.49 7.41 -4.51
C LEU A 209 -20.76 6.17 -5.04
N LEU A 210 -20.94 5.02 -4.40
CA LEU A 210 -20.42 3.73 -4.88
C LEU A 210 -21.04 3.33 -6.22
N GLU A 211 -22.36 3.44 -6.37
CA GLU A 211 -23.07 3.13 -7.62
C GLU A 211 -22.65 4.05 -8.78
N GLU A 212 -22.31 5.31 -8.48
CA GLU A 212 -21.80 6.28 -9.45
C GLU A 212 -20.34 6.01 -9.85
N GLY A 213 -19.66 5.07 -9.20
CA GLY A 213 -18.22 4.82 -9.39
C GLY A 213 -17.36 5.99 -8.92
N THR A 214 -17.85 6.78 -7.95
CA THR A 214 -17.11 7.92 -7.43
C THR A 214 -15.93 7.40 -6.61
N SER A 215 -14.73 7.89 -6.92
CA SER A 215 -13.56 7.64 -6.06
C SER A 215 -13.80 8.28 -4.68
N LEU A 216 -13.99 7.46 -3.66
CA LEU A 216 -14.25 7.93 -2.29
C LEU A 216 -13.04 8.68 -1.71
N ARG A 217 -11.82 8.42 -2.22
CA ARG A 217 -10.62 9.23 -1.89
C ARG A 217 -10.82 10.73 -2.14
N SER A 218 -11.58 11.10 -3.17
CA SER A 218 -11.87 12.51 -3.48
C SER A 218 -12.68 13.23 -2.40
N LEU A 219 -13.26 12.49 -1.45
CA LEU A 219 -14.04 13.02 -0.33
C LEU A 219 -13.14 13.49 0.82
N GLY A 220 -11.85 13.13 0.84
CA GLY A 220 -10.98 13.29 2.01
C GLY A 220 -11.43 12.37 3.15
N MET A 221 -11.38 12.85 4.40
CA MET A 221 -11.94 12.12 5.54
C MET A 221 -13.46 12.16 5.51
N TYR A 222 -14.11 11.00 5.58
CA TYR A 222 -15.56 10.88 5.65
C TYR A 222 -15.98 9.89 6.73
N ARG A 223 -17.21 10.03 7.22
CA ARG A 223 -17.79 9.14 8.23
C ARG A 223 -19.15 8.69 7.78
N ILE A 224 -19.43 7.40 7.94
CA ILE A 224 -20.77 6.87 7.72
C ILE A 224 -21.58 7.03 9.00
N VAL A 225 -22.70 7.73 8.90
CA VAL A 225 -23.63 7.94 10.02
C VAL A 225 -24.91 7.16 9.73
N PRO A 226 -25.12 6.01 10.37
CA PRO A 226 -26.35 5.24 10.22
C PRO A 226 -27.55 6.00 10.82
N GLU A 227 -28.73 5.85 10.24
CA GLU A 227 -29.91 6.64 10.65
C GLU A 227 -30.49 6.15 11.99
N ASP A 228 -30.40 4.84 12.29
CA ASP A 228 -31.07 4.21 13.43
C ASP A 228 -30.14 3.54 14.47
N GLY A 229 -28.81 3.72 14.35
CA GLY A 229 -27.81 3.21 15.30
C GLY A 229 -27.48 1.73 15.10
N GLY A 230 -26.31 1.46 14.51
CA GLY A 230 -25.84 0.11 14.16
C GLY A 230 -26.52 -0.41 12.91
N GLU A 231 -26.06 0.03 11.74
CA GLU A 231 -26.50 -0.53 10.46
C GLU A 231 -25.46 -1.51 9.94
N VAL A 232 -25.95 -2.60 9.34
CA VAL A 232 -25.14 -3.43 8.46
C VAL A 232 -25.27 -2.82 7.07
N LEU A 233 -24.15 -2.31 6.56
CA LEU A 233 -24.02 -1.87 5.19
C LEU A 233 -23.76 -3.09 4.32
N GLU A 234 -24.82 -3.69 3.80
CA GLU A 234 -24.72 -4.83 2.89
C GLU A 234 -24.51 -4.35 1.45
N ILE A 235 -23.36 -4.75 0.89
CA ILE A 235 -22.93 -4.47 -0.46
C ILE A 235 -22.98 -5.79 -1.24
N SER A 236 -24.13 -6.06 -1.86
CA SER A 236 -24.33 -7.20 -2.76
C SER A 236 -24.08 -6.72 -4.19
N THR A 237 -22.88 -6.95 -4.70
CA THR A 237 -22.45 -6.33 -5.97
C THR A 237 -21.94 -7.37 -6.93
N ALA A 238 -22.56 -7.42 -8.11
CA ALA A 238 -22.28 -8.46 -9.09
C ALA A 238 -21.00 -8.21 -9.90
N GLU A 239 -20.52 -6.96 -10.01
CA GLU A 239 -19.26 -6.57 -10.66
C GLU A 239 -18.89 -5.14 -10.22
N LEU A 240 -18.10 -4.97 -9.14
CA LEU A 240 -17.45 -3.68 -8.86
C LEU A 240 -15.98 -3.83 -9.26
N GLY A 241 -15.47 -2.92 -10.11
CA GLY A 241 -14.07 -3.01 -10.57
C GLY A 241 -13.09 -2.82 -9.41
N GLU A 242 -12.65 -1.59 -9.24
CA GLU A 242 -11.79 -1.20 -8.12
C GLU A 242 -12.59 -0.32 -7.16
N ILE A 243 -12.54 -0.62 -5.86
CA ILE A 243 -13.10 0.27 -4.83
C ILE A 243 -12.02 0.66 -3.85
N ASP A 244 -12.01 1.93 -3.48
CA ASP A 244 -11.15 2.46 -2.44
C ASP A 244 -12.01 3.06 -1.32
N PHE A 245 -11.96 2.43 -0.15
CA PHE A 245 -12.61 2.87 1.09
C PHE A 245 -11.71 3.74 1.96
N GLY A 246 -10.50 4.06 1.48
CA GLY A 246 -9.46 4.67 2.29
C GLY A 246 -9.90 5.93 3.00
N ARG A 247 -9.35 6.14 4.20
CA ARG A 247 -9.62 7.30 5.08
C ARG A 247 -11.08 7.44 5.57
N GLY A 248 -11.93 6.43 5.37
CA GLY A 248 -13.30 6.41 5.88
C GLY A 248 -13.40 5.94 7.35
N ASP A 249 -14.31 6.55 8.13
CA ASP A 249 -14.69 6.12 9.48
C ASP A 249 -16.02 5.35 9.43
N PHE A 250 -15.93 4.04 9.59
CA PHE A 250 -17.01 3.04 9.59
C PHE A 250 -17.19 2.38 10.97
N ARG A 251 -16.62 2.94 12.06
CA ARG A 251 -16.69 2.32 13.40
C ARG A 251 -18.10 2.02 13.92
N ASN A 252 -19.11 2.73 13.40
CA ASN A 252 -20.50 2.55 13.80
C ASN A 252 -21.33 1.69 12.82
N VAL A 253 -20.67 1.06 11.85
CA VAL A 253 -21.29 0.30 10.76
C VAL A 253 -20.54 -1.00 10.57
N GLU A 254 -21.27 -2.10 10.40
CA GLU A 254 -20.67 -3.33 9.87
C GLU A 254 -20.75 -3.25 8.34
N VAL A 255 -19.61 -3.32 7.66
CA VAL A 255 -19.58 -3.36 6.19
C VAL A 255 -19.52 -4.82 5.75
N ARG A 256 -20.55 -5.27 5.02
CA ARG A 256 -20.67 -6.65 4.58
C ARG A 256 -20.74 -6.75 3.06
N PHE A 257 -19.80 -7.46 2.47
CA PHE A 257 -19.80 -7.80 1.05
C PHE A 257 -20.37 -9.20 0.86
N VAL A 258 -21.40 -9.33 0.02
CA VAL A 258 -22.06 -10.62 -0.24
C VAL A 258 -21.89 -11.00 -1.71
N ASN A 259 -21.16 -12.09 -1.94
CA ASN A 259 -20.69 -12.58 -3.24
C ASN A 259 -20.06 -11.49 -4.12
N PRO A 260 -19.05 -10.75 -3.63
CA PRO A 260 -18.38 -9.74 -4.42
C PRO A 260 -17.66 -10.36 -5.62
N GLU A 261 -17.74 -9.73 -6.78
CA GLU A 261 -16.87 -10.02 -7.93
C GLU A 261 -16.08 -8.74 -8.25
N MET A 262 -14.80 -8.72 -7.86
CA MET A 262 -14.00 -7.50 -7.87
C MET A 262 -12.55 -7.70 -8.29
N SER A 263 -11.97 -6.72 -8.98
CA SER A 263 -10.54 -6.77 -9.31
C SER A 263 -9.67 -6.35 -8.13
N SER A 264 -10.05 -5.29 -7.43
CA SER A 264 -9.31 -4.80 -6.26
C SER A 264 -10.20 -4.06 -5.27
N ILE A 265 -9.86 -4.16 -3.99
CA ILE A 265 -10.44 -3.33 -2.92
C ILE A 265 -9.33 -2.84 -2.00
N SER A 266 -9.39 -1.56 -1.63
CA SER A 266 -8.43 -0.90 -0.75
C SER A 266 -9.13 -0.31 0.47
N PHE A 267 -8.54 -0.52 1.65
CA PHE A 267 -8.98 -0.03 2.95
C PHE A 267 -7.94 0.90 3.62
N ASP A 268 -7.05 1.47 2.82
CA ASP A 268 -5.91 2.24 3.29
C ASP A 268 -6.29 3.35 4.28
N LEU A 269 -5.74 3.30 5.50
CA LEU A 269 -6.02 4.25 6.60
C LEU A 269 -7.50 4.33 7.04
N ALA A 270 -8.36 3.39 6.63
CA ALA A 270 -9.76 3.38 7.03
C ALA A 270 -9.96 2.68 8.39
N ASP A 271 -11.01 3.08 9.11
CA ASP A 271 -11.29 2.69 10.49
C ASP A 271 -12.67 2.03 10.58
N PHE A 272 -12.71 0.74 10.91
CA PHE A 272 -13.90 -0.09 10.88
C PHE A 272 -14.27 -0.64 12.25
N GLY A 273 -15.57 -0.78 12.48
CA GLY A 273 -16.05 -1.65 13.56
C GLY A 273 -15.87 -3.10 13.11
N SER A 274 -16.52 -3.46 12.01
CA SER A 274 -16.47 -4.82 11.46
C SER A 274 -16.52 -4.78 9.93
N ILE A 275 -15.65 -5.57 9.30
CA ILE A 275 -15.68 -5.85 7.86
C ILE A 275 -15.90 -7.35 7.67
N VAL A 276 -16.88 -7.71 6.85
CA VAL A 276 -17.22 -9.10 6.55
C VAL A 276 -17.33 -9.31 5.04
N PHE A 277 -16.62 -10.30 4.52
CA PHE A 277 -16.77 -10.81 3.17
C PHE A 277 -17.39 -12.21 3.22
N GLU A 278 -18.48 -12.42 2.47
CA GLU A 278 -19.17 -13.70 2.37
C GLU A 278 -19.28 -14.13 0.90
N GLY A 279 -18.58 -15.18 0.50
CA GLY A 279 -18.57 -15.68 -0.88
C GLY A 279 -17.72 -14.84 -1.83
N GLY A 280 -17.88 -15.10 -3.12
CA GLY A 280 -17.36 -14.27 -4.22
C GLY A 280 -15.88 -14.47 -4.55
N ARG A 281 -15.39 -13.63 -5.47
CA ARG A 281 -14.01 -13.62 -5.97
C ARG A 281 -13.44 -12.20 -5.98
N ILE A 282 -12.29 -12.03 -5.36
CA ILE A 282 -11.58 -10.75 -5.27
C ILE A 282 -10.15 -10.91 -5.81
N GLY A 283 -9.74 -10.08 -6.76
CA GLY A 283 -8.38 -10.11 -7.28
C GLY A 283 -7.35 -9.69 -6.23
N THR A 284 -7.53 -8.53 -5.61
CA THR A 284 -6.62 -8.00 -4.58
C THR A 284 -7.40 -7.32 -3.44
N VAL A 285 -6.98 -7.59 -2.21
CA VAL A 285 -7.43 -6.92 -1.00
C VAL A 285 -6.23 -6.22 -0.37
N ASP A 286 -6.28 -4.89 -0.32
CA ASP A 286 -5.25 -4.05 0.30
C ASP A 286 -5.80 -3.49 1.62
N LEU A 287 -5.29 -4.00 2.73
CA LEU A 287 -5.65 -3.59 4.09
C LEU A 287 -4.58 -2.69 4.72
N ALA A 288 -3.62 -2.15 3.94
CA ALA A 288 -2.51 -1.41 4.51
C ALA A 288 -2.98 -0.35 5.53
N LYS A 289 -2.44 -0.40 6.75
CA LYS A 289 -2.73 0.54 7.85
C LYS A 289 -4.22 0.66 8.23
N ALA A 290 -5.06 -0.28 7.81
CA ALA A 290 -6.46 -0.31 8.19
C ALA A 290 -6.61 -0.66 9.67
N LYS A 291 -7.65 -0.09 10.31
CA LYS A 291 -8.07 -0.45 11.67
C LYS A 291 -9.41 -1.17 11.64
N ALA A 292 -9.53 -2.27 12.37
CA ALA A 292 -10.80 -2.99 12.46
C ALA A 292 -10.94 -3.72 13.81
N GLU A 293 -12.08 -3.60 14.50
CA GLU A 293 -12.31 -4.53 15.64
C GLU A 293 -12.43 -5.97 15.11
N LYS A 294 -13.11 -6.15 13.98
CA LYS A 294 -13.27 -7.45 13.32
C LYS A 294 -13.04 -7.38 11.81
N LEU A 295 -12.23 -8.30 11.29
CA LEU A 295 -12.06 -8.55 9.86
C LEU A 295 -12.37 -10.03 9.57
N VAL A 296 -13.31 -10.31 8.67
CA VAL A 296 -13.79 -11.67 8.42
C VAL A 296 -13.92 -11.94 6.93
N PHE A 297 -13.37 -13.07 6.48
CA PHE A 297 -13.58 -13.61 5.14
C PHE A 297 -14.15 -15.02 5.24
N ARG A 298 -15.25 -15.29 4.52
CA ARG A 298 -15.97 -16.57 4.56
C ARG A 298 -16.30 -17.04 3.16
N GLY A 299 -15.79 -18.20 2.75
CA GLY A 299 -16.15 -18.77 1.45
C GLY A 299 -15.67 -17.96 0.23
N THR A 300 -14.64 -17.11 0.39
CA THR A 300 -14.19 -16.15 -0.63
C THR A 300 -12.93 -16.65 -1.33
N GLU A 301 -12.88 -16.53 -2.66
CA GLU A 301 -11.67 -16.72 -3.48
C GLU A 301 -10.90 -15.40 -3.57
N ILE A 302 -9.62 -15.38 -3.17
CA ILE A 302 -8.80 -14.16 -3.16
C ILE A 302 -7.47 -14.39 -3.87
N GLY A 303 -7.15 -13.53 -4.84
CA GLY A 303 -5.86 -13.57 -5.52
C GLY A 303 -4.72 -13.13 -4.61
N THR A 304 -4.81 -11.96 -4.00
CA THR A 304 -3.77 -11.45 -3.11
C THR A 304 -4.32 -10.63 -1.96
N VAL A 305 -3.78 -10.83 -0.76
CA VAL A 305 -4.09 -10.05 0.45
C VAL A 305 -2.83 -9.37 0.96
N PHE A 306 -2.88 -8.05 1.13
CA PHE A 306 -1.83 -7.25 1.76
C PHE A 306 -2.31 -6.72 3.11
N CYS A 307 -1.62 -7.09 4.20
CA CYS A 307 -1.94 -6.66 5.56
C CYS A 307 -0.83 -5.82 6.20
N ASP A 308 -0.20 -4.90 5.45
CA ASP A 308 0.92 -4.12 5.98
C ASP A 308 0.48 -3.09 7.03
N GLY A 309 0.87 -3.29 8.29
CA GLY A 309 0.56 -2.35 9.38
C GLY A 309 -0.91 -2.32 9.80
N VAL A 310 -1.68 -3.37 9.51
CA VAL A 310 -3.06 -3.53 10.00
C VAL A 310 -3.08 -3.57 11.54
N ASP A 311 -4.01 -2.86 12.15
CA ASP A 311 -4.32 -2.96 13.58
C ASP A 311 -5.75 -3.49 13.74
N ALA A 312 -5.86 -4.79 14.08
CA ALA A 312 -7.14 -5.43 14.22
C ALA A 312 -7.25 -6.29 15.47
N SER A 313 -8.37 -6.25 16.19
CA SER A 313 -8.51 -7.13 17.36
C SER A 313 -8.67 -8.60 16.94
N HIS A 314 -9.40 -8.86 15.85
CA HIS A 314 -9.64 -10.23 15.39
C HIS A 314 -9.76 -10.33 13.86
N CYS A 315 -8.99 -11.24 13.28
CA CYS A 315 -8.98 -11.55 11.85
C CYS A 315 -9.33 -13.03 11.63
N GLU A 316 -10.40 -13.30 10.90
CA GLU A 316 -10.96 -14.64 10.66
C GLU A 316 -11.01 -14.93 9.15
N PHE A 317 -10.43 -16.06 8.74
CA PHE A 317 -10.49 -16.59 7.39
C PHE A 317 -11.05 -18.01 7.44
N ASP A 318 -12.30 -18.20 7.01
CA ASP A 318 -13.00 -19.49 7.06
C ASP A 318 -13.47 -19.92 5.66
N GLU A 319 -13.18 -21.15 5.29
CA GLU A 319 -13.53 -21.69 3.96
C GLU A 319 -13.02 -20.82 2.79
N VAL A 320 -11.84 -20.17 2.93
CA VAL A 320 -11.28 -19.30 1.88
C VAL A 320 -10.27 -20.02 0.99
N GLU A 321 -10.14 -19.54 -0.25
CA GLU A 321 -9.06 -19.92 -1.18
C GLU A 321 -8.18 -18.69 -1.45
N ILE A 322 -6.90 -18.72 -1.07
CA ILE A 322 -5.99 -17.57 -1.22
C ILE A 322 -4.72 -17.95 -1.98
N GLU A 323 -4.40 -17.21 -3.05
CA GLU A 323 -3.17 -17.47 -3.80
C GLU A 323 -1.93 -16.86 -3.11
N TYR A 324 -1.97 -15.60 -2.66
CA TYR A 324 -0.87 -14.98 -1.91
C TYR A 324 -1.38 -14.15 -0.73
N MET A 325 -0.74 -14.29 0.43
CA MET A 325 -1.03 -13.47 1.61
C MET A 325 0.25 -12.92 2.24
N PHE A 326 0.26 -11.61 2.47
CA PHE A 326 1.37 -10.89 3.10
C PHE A 326 0.90 -10.32 4.45
N LEU A 327 1.47 -10.85 5.53
CA LEU A 327 1.17 -10.50 6.92
C LEU A 327 2.28 -9.64 7.54
N ASN A 328 2.92 -8.79 6.75
CA ASN A 328 4.00 -7.96 7.26
C ASN A 328 3.44 -6.96 8.28
N ASN A 329 3.99 -6.91 9.49
CA ASN A 329 3.62 -5.92 10.52
C ASN A 329 2.12 -5.90 10.93
N ILE A 330 1.38 -7.00 10.79
CA ILE A 330 0.01 -7.07 11.31
C ILE A 330 0.03 -7.10 12.85
N LEU A 331 -0.62 -6.11 13.46
CA LEU A 331 -0.91 -6.08 14.89
C LEU A 331 -2.30 -6.69 15.08
N CYS A 332 -2.34 -7.97 15.43
CA CYS A 332 -3.61 -8.65 15.68
C CYS A 332 -3.55 -9.50 16.94
N GLU A 333 -4.59 -9.42 17.77
CA GLU A 333 -4.69 -10.27 18.97
C GLU A 333 -4.92 -11.73 18.57
N SER A 334 -5.73 -11.99 17.52
CA SER A 334 -5.95 -13.34 16.99
C SER A 334 -6.14 -13.34 15.47
N LEU A 335 -5.28 -14.08 14.76
CA LEU A 335 -5.38 -14.36 13.33
C LEU A 335 -5.68 -15.85 13.10
N GLU A 336 -6.89 -16.15 12.63
CA GLU A 336 -7.42 -17.51 12.55
C GLU A 336 -7.75 -17.91 11.11
N PHE A 337 -7.25 -19.08 10.71
CA PHE A 337 -7.57 -19.74 9.46
C PHE A 337 -8.27 -21.07 9.75
N THR A 338 -9.44 -21.28 9.17
CA THR A 338 -10.22 -22.52 9.33
C THR A 338 -10.70 -23.03 7.97
N ASN A 339 -10.60 -24.34 7.73
CA ASN A 339 -11.10 -24.99 6.50
C ASN A 339 -10.63 -24.34 5.18
N SER A 340 -9.43 -23.77 5.16
CA SER A 340 -8.98 -22.89 4.07
C SER A 340 -7.83 -23.49 3.26
N GLU A 341 -7.79 -23.15 1.97
CA GLU A 341 -6.69 -23.51 1.05
C GLU A 341 -5.87 -22.26 0.73
N ILE A 342 -4.59 -22.26 1.09
CA ILE A 342 -3.71 -21.09 0.91
C ILE A 342 -2.43 -21.51 0.21
N ASN A 343 -2.16 -20.91 -0.94
CA ASN A 343 -0.96 -21.26 -1.70
C ASN A 343 0.30 -20.72 -1.01
N GLU A 344 0.41 -19.41 -0.74
CA GLU A 344 1.59 -18.87 -0.04
C GLU A 344 1.25 -17.81 1.02
N ILE A 345 1.79 -17.99 2.23
CA ILE A 345 1.73 -17.04 3.34
C ILE A 345 3.14 -16.52 3.66
N TYR A 346 3.28 -15.21 3.67
CA TYR A 346 4.48 -14.48 4.05
C TYR A 346 4.22 -13.68 5.32
N ALA A 347 4.77 -14.15 6.44
CA ALA A 347 4.72 -13.50 7.74
C ALA A 347 6.14 -13.16 8.18
N SER A 348 6.93 -12.53 7.31
CA SER A 348 8.35 -12.29 7.59
C SER A 348 8.54 -10.98 8.36
N ARG A 349 9.50 -10.96 9.29
CA ARG A 349 9.87 -9.78 10.12
C ARG A 349 8.74 -9.16 10.96
N GLY A 350 7.58 -9.81 11.07
CA GLY A 350 6.47 -9.37 11.91
C GLY A 350 6.57 -9.83 13.36
N GLU A 351 5.86 -9.14 14.24
CA GLU A 351 5.53 -9.63 15.58
C GLU A 351 4.05 -10.03 15.58
N HIS A 352 3.77 -11.27 15.94
CA HIS A 352 2.43 -11.85 15.92
C HIS A 352 2.11 -12.40 17.30
N GLU A 353 0.94 -12.05 17.85
CA GLU A 353 0.44 -12.64 19.09
C GLU A 353 0.02 -14.09 18.80
N ASP A 354 -1.20 -14.30 18.31
CA ASP A 354 -1.72 -15.65 18.07
C ASP A 354 -2.05 -15.84 16.59
N ILE A 355 -1.43 -16.86 15.97
CA ILE A 355 -1.80 -17.33 14.63
C ILE A 355 -2.24 -18.80 14.71
N SER A 356 -3.40 -19.10 14.13
CA SER A 356 -4.01 -20.43 14.20
C SER A 356 -4.45 -20.93 12.83
N PHE A 357 -4.17 -22.20 12.57
CA PHE A 357 -4.63 -22.95 11.41
C PHE A 357 -5.38 -24.18 11.90
N ASP A 358 -6.66 -24.33 11.54
CA ASP A 358 -7.41 -25.56 11.77
C ASP A 358 -7.98 -26.10 10.45
N ASN A 359 -7.68 -27.37 10.17
CA ASN A 359 -8.13 -28.06 8.96
C ASN A 359 -7.81 -27.31 7.65
N CYS A 360 -6.63 -26.70 7.55
CA CYS A 360 -6.19 -25.94 6.38
C CYS A 360 -5.20 -26.73 5.49
N GLU A 361 -5.13 -26.38 4.21
CA GLU A 361 -4.04 -26.79 3.31
C GLU A 361 -3.22 -25.55 2.94
N VAL A 362 -1.93 -25.52 3.33
CA VAL A 362 -1.05 -24.38 3.07
C VAL A 362 0.20 -24.83 2.31
N ARG A 363 0.34 -24.45 1.04
CA ARG A 363 1.49 -24.93 0.25
C ARG A 363 2.81 -24.33 0.75
N LEU A 364 2.83 -23.06 1.13
CA LEU A 364 4.01 -22.40 1.72
C LEU A 364 3.62 -21.51 2.90
N PHE A 365 4.28 -21.72 4.04
CA PHE A 365 4.32 -20.76 5.13
C PHE A 365 5.74 -20.26 5.33
N ASN A 366 5.96 -18.95 5.25
CA ASN A 366 7.25 -18.31 5.43
C ASN A 366 7.20 -17.28 6.57
N GLY A 367 7.74 -17.65 7.73
CA GLY A 367 7.86 -16.80 8.92
C GLY A 367 9.29 -16.31 9.17
N HIS A 368 10.08 -16.06 8.12
CA HIS A 368 11.49 -15.65 8.27
C HIS A 368 11.64 -14.37 9.11
N GLU A 369 12.54 -14.38 10.10
CA GLU A 369 12.84 -13.24 10.99
C GLU A 369 11.65 -12.74 11.81
N ALA A 370 10.56 -13.52 11.90
CA ALA A 370 9.38 -13.14 12.66
C ALA A 370 9.44 -13.59 14.12
N LYS A 371 8.59 -12.99 14.94
CA LYS A 371 8.35 -13.41 16.32
C LYS A 371 6.88 -13.78 16.45
N PHE A 372 6.62 -14.98 16.91
CA PHE A 372 5.29 -15.45 17.24
C PHE A 372 5.24 -15.71 18.75
N LYS A 373 4.19 -15.23 19.40
CA LYS A 373 3.91 -15.68 20.77
C LYS A 373 3.28 -17.06 20.72
N THR A 374 2.24 -17.26 19.93
CA THR A 374 1.62 -18.57 19.77
C THR A 374 1.41 -18.92 18.30
N ILE A 375 1.75 -20.16 17.92
CA ILE A 375 1.36 -20.76 16.65
C ILE A 375 0.60 -22.05 16.90
N HIS A 376 -0.62 -22.14 16.36
CA HIS A 376 -1.42 -23.36 16.34
C HIS A 376 -1.49 -23.88 14.90
N PHE A 377 -0.97 -25.10 14.67
CA PHE A 377 -1.06 -25.71 13.34
C PHE A 377 -2.28 -26.62 13.16
N GLY A 378 -2.95 -27.00 14.25
CA GLY A 378 -4.16 -27.82 14.24
C GLY A 378 -4.03 -29.09 13.39
N LYS A 379 -5.13 -29.45 12.71
CA LYS A 379 -5.20 -30.60 11.79
C LYS A 379 -4.85 -30.23 10.35
N SER A 380 -3.89 -29.33 10.16
CA SER A 380 -3.59 -28.75 8.85
C SER A 380 -2.45 -29.46 8.12
N GLU A 381 -2.46 -29.37 6.80
CA GLU A 381 -1.43 -29.91 5.92
C GLU A 381 -0.62 -28.77 5.30
N PHE A 382 0.71 -28.89 5.31
CA PHE A 382 1.63 -27.92 4.75
C PHE A 382 2.52 -28.54 3.68
N GLY A 383 2.68 -27.87 2.55
CA GLY A 383 3.71 -28.23 1.58
C GLY A 383 5.09 -27.95 2.18
N ARG A 384 5.36 -26.67 2.47
CA ARG A 384 6.63 -26.21 3.03
C ARG A 384 6.39 -25.19 4.13
N VAL A 385 7.07 -25.37 5.26
CA VAL A 385 7.18 -24.37 6.33
C VAL A 385 8.62 -23.89 6.41
N VAL A 386 8.84 -22.58 6.39
CA VAL A 386 10.15 -21.94 6.49
C VAL A 386 10.13 -20.95 7.65
N MET A 387 10.89 -21.25 8.70
CA MET A 387 11.03 -20.40 9.89
C MET A 387 12.53 -20.23 10.20
N ARG A 388 13.14 -19.25 9.54
CA ARG A 388 14.57 -18.92 9.69
C ARG A 388 14.73 -17.68 10.56
N ALA A 389 15.61 -17.74 11.56
CA ALA A 389 15.77 -16.64 12.52
C ALA A 389 14.45 -16.19 13.18
N THR A 390 13.54 -17.14 13.37
CA THR A 390 12.19 -16.94 13.90
C THR A 390 12.16 -17.31 15.38
N THR A 391 11.45 -16.54 16.20
CA THR A 391 11.14 -16.90 17.58
C THR A 391 9.67 -17.34 17.67
N VAL A 392 9.39 -18.44 18.38
CA VAL A 392 8.02 -18.90 18.65
C VAL A 392 7.94 -19.24 20.13
N GLU A 393 7.19 -18.50 20.94
CA GLU A 393 7.15 -18.78 22.39
C GLU A 393 6.43 -20.11 22.66
N ASP A 394 5.21 -20.25 22.16
CA ASP A 394 4.33 -21.41 22.33
C ASP A 394 3.94 -22.03 20.97
N LEU A 395 4.32 -23.29 20.78
CA LEU A 395 3.92 -24.08 19.63
C LEU A 395 2.90 -25.14 20.05
N VAL A 396 1.65 -24.95 19.62
CA VAL A 396 0.49 -25.70 20.14
C VAL A 396 -0.14 -26.57 19.04
N ASP A 397 -0.66 -27.72 19.45
CA ASP A 397 -1.47 -28.64 18.63
C ASP A 397 -0.86 -29.08 17.29
N ALA A 398 0.46 -29.05 17.16
CA ALA A 398 1.19 -29.62 16.01
C ALA A 398 1.16 -31.15 15.97
N SER A 399 0.22 -31.80 16.67
CA SER A 399 0.20 -33.25 16.83
C SER A 399 -0.30 -34.00 15.60
N GLU A 400 -1.15 -33.34 14.83
CA GLU A 400 -1.74 -33.85 13.59
C GLU A 400 -1.24 -33.09 12.35
N LEU A 401 -0.30 -32.16 12.55
CA LEU A 401 0.36 -31.42 11.47
C LEU A 401 1.06 -32.39 10.51
N LYS A 402 0.73 -32.27 9.22
CA LYS A 402 1.51 -32.89 8.14
C LYS A 402 2.28 -31.82 7.41
N ALA A 403 3.57 -32.01 7.22
CA ALA A 403 4.38 -31.13 6.39
C ALA A 403 5.26 -31.96 5.46
N GLU A 404 5.29 -31.66 4.15
CA GLU A 404 6.26 -32.31 3.25
C GLU A 404 7.69 -31.87 3.59
N ARG A 405 7.86 -30.58 3.90
CA ARG A 405 9.13 -30.00 4.36
C ARG A 405 8.89 -28.99 5.47
N PHE A 406 9.37 -29.30 6.67
CA PHE A 406 9.42 -28.34 7.76
C PHE A 406 10.87 -27.91 7.98
N MET A 407 11.20 -26.68 7.56
CA MET A 407 12.55 -26.13 7.62
C MET A 407 12.67 -25.06 8.71
N ILE A 408 13.52 -25.38 9.67
CA ILE A 408 13.93 -24.49 10.75
C ILE A 408 15.45 -24.34 10.63
N GLY A 409 15.97 -23.12 10.50
CA GLY A 409 17.40 -22.93 10.20
C GLY A 409 17.99 -21.55 10.50
N TYR A 410 19.31 -21.53 10.72
CA TYR A 410 20.06 -20.44 11.38
C TYR A 410 20.97 -19.65 10.42
N TYR A 411 21.09 -18.35 10.65
CA TYR A 411 22.20 -17.51 10.17
C TYR A 411 23.24 -17.39 11.30
N ASP A 412 24.44 -17.89 11.05
CA ASP A 412 25.68 -17.62 11.80
C ASP A 412 25.98 -18.42 13.09
N ASN A 413 27.27 -18.52 13.42
CA ASN A 413 27.86 -19.39 14.46
C ASN A 413 27.59 -18.94 15.92
N ASN A 414 26.60 -18.09 16.16
CA ASN A 414 26.14 -17.72 17.51
C ASN A 414 24.77 -18.36 17.75
N ILE A 415 24.78 -19.38 18.59
CA ILE A 415 23.64 -20.27 18.91
C ILE A 415 22.67 -19.53 19.84
N GLU A 416 21.91 -18.56 19.35
CA GLU A 416 20.73 -18.03 20.06
C GLU A 416 19.69 -17.63 18.99
N ASN A 417 18.39 -17.86 19.26
CA ASN A 417 17.22 -17.29 18.55
C ASN A 417 16.39 -18.19 17.62
N MET A 418 16.30 -19.50 17.90
CA MET A 418 14.96 -20.12 17.91
C MET A 418 14.80 -20.77 19.27
N GLU A 419 14.01 -20.15 20.12
CA GLU A 419 13.65 -20.66 21.45
C GLU A 419 12.17 -21.03 21.37
N VAL A 420 11.88 -22.32 21.19
CA VAL A 420 10.51 -22.83 21.45
C VAL A 420 10.47 -23.15 22.93
N LYS A 421 9.78 -22.31 23.72
CA LYS A 421 9.80 -22.40 25.18
C LYS A 421 8.97 -23.59 25.66
N GLU A 422 7.81 -23.81 25.05
CA GLU A 422 6.97 -24.98 25.26
C GLU A 422 6.47 -25.55 23.92
N SER A 423 6.59 -26.87 23.72
CA SER A 423 6.17 -27.52 22.48
C SER A 423 5.42 -28.83 22.75
N THR A 424 4.28 -29.00 22.09
CA THR A 424 3.57 -30.28 22.03
C THR A 424 3.70 -30.83 20.61
N LEU A 425 4.91 -31.29 20.25
CA LEU A 425 5.13 -31.90 18.94
C LEU A 425 4.48 -33.30 18.89
N GLY A 426 3.71 -33.56 17.84
CA GLY A 426 3.09 -34.85 17.60
C GLY A 426 4.06 -36.00 17.49
N THR A 427 3.55 -37.21 17.73
CA THR A 427 4.26 -38.45 17.47
C THR A 427 4.70 -38.54 16.00
N GLU A 428 5.88 -39.12 15.75
CA GLU A 428 6.62 -39.22 14.47
C GLU A 428 5.85 -39.71 13.21
N GLU A 429 4.55 -40.03 13.30
CA GLU A 429 3.77 -40.60 12.19
C GLU A 429 3.23 -39.55 11.18
N GLY A 430 3.21 -38.24 11.52
CA GLY A 430 2.66 -37.18 10.67
C GLY A 430 3.66 -36.35 9.86
N ILE A 431 4.89 -36.18 10.35
CA ILE A 431 5.92 -35.36 9.69
C ILE A 431 6.82 -36.26 8.85
N GLN A 432 6.65 -36.25 7.52
CA GLN A 432 7.38 -37.14 6.62
C GLN A 432 8.91 -36.94 6.66
N ALA A 433 9.37 -35.73 7.00
CA ALA A 433 10.78 -35.44 7.28
C ALA A 433 10.93 -34.20 8.19
N LEU A 434 11.12 -34.41 9.48
CA LEU A 434 11.62 -33.35 10.38
C LEU A 434 13.13 -33.32 10.27
N THR A 435 13.68 -32.40 9.48
CA THR A 435 15.13 -32.33 9.26
C THR A 435 15.71 -31.10 9.93
N PHE A 436 16.26 -31.27 11.13
CA PHE A 436 17.17 -30.28 11.70
C PHE A 436 18.51 -30.40 10.99
N ARG A 437 18.72 -29.62 9.92
CA ARG A 437 20.03 -29.51 9.28
C ARG A 437 20.42 -28.07 9.06
N LYS A 438 21.71 -27.79 9.27
CA LYS A 438 22.32 -26.56 8.81
C LYS A 438 22.18 -26.51 7.29
N LEU A 439 21.50 -25.49 6.78
CA LEU A 439 21.37 -25.27 5.34
C LEU A 439 22.72 -24.82 4.79
N GLU A 440 23.08 -25.32 3.61
CA GLU A 440 24.31 -24.88 2.95
C GLU A 440 24.12 -23.46 2.38
N PRO A 441 25.13 -22.58 2.41
CA PRO A 441 25.01 -21.18 1.96
C PRO A 441 24.36 -20.99 0.59
N SER A 442 24.53 -21.95 -0.34
CA SER A 442 23.90 -21.91 -1.66
C SER A 442 22.38 -22.18 -1.66
N GLU A 443 21.88 -22.97 -0.70
CA GLU A 443 20.43 -23.16 -0.48
C GLU A 443 19.85 -21.93 0.24
N LEU A 444 20.65 -21.28 1.10
CA LEU A 444 20.32 -20.03 1.77
C LEU A 444 20.19 -18.86 0.78
N ASP A 445 21.18 -18.67 -0.10
CA ASP A 445 21.21 -17.59 -1.10
C ASP A 445 20.06 -17.71 -2.11
N ARG A 446 19.67 -18.93 -2.48
CA ARG A 446 18.57 -19.16 -3.43
C ARG A 446 17.22 -18.77 -2.84
N GLU A 447 16.96 -19.12 -1.58
CA GLU A 447 15.72 -18.75 -0.89
C GLU A 447 15.70 -17.26 -0.49
N HIS A 448 16.84 -16.66 -0.17
CA HIS A 448 16.96 -15.21 0.04
C HIS A 448 16.70 -14.40 -1.23
N VAL A 449 17.16 -14.91 -2.38
CA VAL A 449 16.91 -14.31 -3.69
C VAL A 449 15.45 -14.50 -4.11
N GLU A 450 14.81 -15.62 -3.77
CA GLU A 450 13.38 -15.85 -4.02
C GLU A 450 12.49 -14.95 -3.15
N ALA A 451 12.76 -14.85 -1.84
CA ALA A 451 12.03 -13.94 -0.95
C ALA A 451 12.17 -12.46 -1.38
N ARG A 452 13.39 -12.00 -1.68
CA ARG A 452 13.63 -10.62 -2.16
C ARG A 452 13.06 -10.35 -3.56
N ARG A 453 12.98 -11.36 -4.43
CA ARG A 453 12.32 -11.22 -5.74
C ARG A 453 10.80 -11.13 -5.61
N GLN A 454 10.22 -11.75 -4.59
CA GLN A 454 8.78 -11.78 -4.39
C GLN A 454 8.27 -10.56 -3.61
N GLU A 455 9.10 -9.99 -2.72
CA GLU A 455 8.94 -8.60 -2.20
C GLU A 455 8.99 -7.53 -3.33
N GLN A 456 9.47 -7.91 -4.52
CA GLN A 456 9.55 -7.07 -5.72
C GLN A 456 8.52 -7.44 -6.80
N ILE A 457 7.51 -8.27 -6.51
CA ILE A 457 6.43 -8.52 -7.49
C ILE A 457 5.62 -7.22 -7.63
N PRO A 458 5.62 -6.56 -8.81
CA PRO A 458 4.77 -5.40 -9.04
C PRO A 458 3.31 -5.84 -9.06
N LYS A 459 2.40 -4.97 -8.60
CA LYS A 459 0.92 -5.11 -8.63
C LYS A 459 0.32 -5.40 -10.03
N GLU A 460 1.09 -5.62 -11.09
CA GLU A 460 0.58 -6.04 -12.41
C GLU A 460 0.35 -7.56 -12.49
N PHE A 461 -0.73 -8.05 -11.87
CA PHE A 461 -1.37 -9.28 -12.34
C PHE A 461 -2.27 -8.95 -13.53
N LYS A 462 -1.72 -9.02 -14.74
CA LYS A 462 -2.54 -9.09 -15.95
C LYS A 462 -3.24 -10.44 -16.02
N LEU A 463 -4.51 -10.46 -15.64
CA LEU A 463 -5.47 -11.49 -16.03
C LEU A 463 -5.46 -11.62 -17.56
N LYS A 464 -5.42 -12.87 -18.04
CA LYS A 464 -5.64 -13.19 -19.46
C LYS A 464 -7.11 -13.12 -19.82
#